data_AF-A0A7C7S106-F1
#
_entry.id   AF-A0A7C7S106-F1
#
_cell.length_a   1.000
_cell.length_b   1.000
_cell.length_c   1.000
_cell.angle_alpha   90.00
_cell.angle_beta   90.00
_cell.angle_gamma   90.00
#
_symmetry.space_group_name_H-M   'P 1'
#
loop_
_entity.id
_entity.type
_entity.pdbx_description
1 polymer ?
#
loop_
_entity_poly.entity_id
_entity_poly.type
_entity_poly.pdbx_seq_one_letter_code
_entity_poly.pdbx_strand_id
1 'polypeptide(L)' 'MQILLIGKNGQLGWELRRTLLPLGQVVALDYPEIDLAD' A
#
# COMPACT_ATOMS: atom_id res chain seq x y z
N MET A 1 3.21 -8.91 -12.08
CA MET A 1 3.45 -7.50 -11.72
C MET A 1 3.60 -7.41 -10.20
N GLN A 2 4.53 -6.60 -9.70
CA GLN A 2 4.67 -6.30 -8.28
C GLN A 2 4.34 -4.84 -8.05
N ILE A 3 3.48 -4.56 -7.07
CA ILE A 3 2.99 -3.22 -6.77
C ILE A 3 3.37 -2.89 -5.32
N LEU A 4 4.04 -1.75 -5.14
CA LEU A 4 4.27 -1.15 -3.83
C LEU A 4 3.15 -0.14 -3.54
N LEU A 5 2.50 -0.28 -2.39
CA LEU A 5 1.49 0.64 -1.88
C LEU A 5 1.99 1.26 -0.57
N ILE A 6 2.03 2.58 -0.48
CA ILE A 6 2.37 3.32 0.75
C ILE A 6 1.10 4.03 1.26
N GLY A 7 0.94 4.13 2.59
CA GLY A 7 -0.24 4.71 3.23
C GLY A 7 -1.41 3.73 3.34
N LYS A 8 -1.12 2.43 3.53
CA LYS A 8 -2.13 1.35 3.55
C LYS A 8 -3.21 1.49 4.63
N ASN A 9 -2.97 2.28 5.68
CA ASN A 9 -3.91 2.51 6.79
C ASN A 9 -4.88 3.68 6.49
N GLY A 10 -4.60 4.51 5.50
CA GLY A 10 -5.52 5.55 5.04
C GLY A 10 -6.74 4.95 4.34
N GLN A 11 -7.87 5.68 4.34
CA GLN A 11 -9.13 5.21 3.73
C GLN A 11 -8.93 4.80 2.26
N LEU A 12 -8.20 5.63 1.50
CA LEU A 12 -7.88 5.33 0.11
C LEU A 12 -6.90 4.16 -0.03
N GLY A 13 -5.87 4.08 0.82
CA GLY A 13 -4.91 2.98 0.80
C GLY A 13 -5.57 1.63 1.07
N TRP A 14 -6.55 1.60 1.98
CA TRP A 14 -7.32 0.40 2.29
C TRP A 14 -8.12 -0.12 1.08
N GLU A 15 -8.89 0.75 0.42
CA GLU A 15 -9.66 0.35 -0.77
C GLU A 15 -8.77 0.05 -1.98
N LEU A 16 -7.69 0.82 -2.15
CA LEU A 16 -6.74 0.62 -3.24
C LEU A 16 -6.05 -0.76 -3.10
N ARG A 17 -5.65 -1.17 -1.89
CA ARG A 17 -5.07 -2.50 -1.66
C ARG A 17 -5.98 -3.63 -2.14
N ARG A 18 -7.28 -3.55 -1.85
CA ARG A 18 -8.28 -4.55 -2.26
C ARG A 18 -8.49 -4.56 -3.78
N THR A 19 -8.52 -3.37 -4.37
CA THR A 19 -8.70 -3.18 -5.82
C THR A 19 -7.52 -3.71 -6.63
N LEU A 20 -6.31 -3.66 -6.06
CA LEU A 20 -5.08 -4.10 -6.72
C LEU A 20 -4.81 -5.61 -6.63
N LEU A 21 -5.51 -6.35 -5.75
CA LEU A 21 -5.35 -7.81 -5.60
C LEU A 21 -5.41 -8.62 -6.92
N PRO A 22 -6.27 -8.31 -7.91
CA PRO A 22 -6.32 -9.05 -9.17
C PRO A 22 -5.18 -8.68 -10.14
N LEU A 23 -4.50 -7.55 -9.92
CA LEU A 23 -3.48 -7.03 -10.84
C LEU A 23 -2.07 -7.57 -10.55
N GLY A 24 -1.84 -8.09 -9.35
CA GLY A 24 -0.57 -8.70 -8.99
C GLY A 24 -0.32 -8.75 -7.48
N GLN A 25 0.93 -9.04 -7.12
CA GLN A 25 1.36 -9.04 -5.73
C GLN A 25 1.45 -7.61 -5.21
N VAL A 26 0.77 -7.32 -4.11
CA VAL A 26 0.81 -6.01 -3.43
C VAL A 26 1.66 -6.12 -2.18
N VAL A 27 2.72 -5.32 -2.10
CA VAL A 27 3.47 -5.04 -0.86
C VAL A 27 2.97 -3.72 -0.33
N ALA A 28 2.36 -3.73 0.85
CA ALA A 28 1.73 -2.55 1.43
C ALA A 28 2.48 -2.12 2.69
N LEU A 29 2.89 -0.85 2.75
CA LEU A 29 3.62 -0.24 3.86
C LEU A 29 2.90 1.00 4.39
N ASP A 30 3.14 1.33 5.65
CA ASP A 30 2.77 2.61 6.26
C ASP A 30 3.78 3.02 7.34
N TYR A 31 3.60 4.20 7.94
CA TYR A 31 4.27 4.53 9.18
C TYR A 31 3.89 3.53 10.30
N PRO A 32 4.83 3.05 11.13
CA PRO A 32 6.25 3.37 11.20
C PRO A 32 7.17 2.41 10.42
N GLU A 33 6.63 1.55 9.52
CA GLU A 33 7.44 0.63 8.71
C GLU A 33 8.33 1.38 7.70
N ILE A 34 7.84 2.51 7.22
CA ILE A 34 8.56 3.48 6.39
C ILE A 34 8.21 4.89 6.87
N ASP A 35 9.22 5.72 7.08
CA ASP A 35 9.04 7.17 7.20
C ASP A 35 9.46 7.82 5.88
N LEU A 36 8.57 8.62 5.30
CA LEU A 36 8.84 9.35 4.05
C LEU A 36 9.34 10.78 4.31
N ALA A 37 9.28 11.24 5.56
CA ALA A 37 9.70 12.58 5.96
C ALA A 37 11.14 12.62 6.50
N ASP A 38 11.73 11.47 6.83
CA ASP A 38 13.17 11.29 7.04
C ASP A 38 13.93 11.25 5.70
#